data_AF-A0AAE9WDD7-F1
#
_entry.id   AF-A0AAE9WDD7-F1
#
_cell.length_a   1.000
_cell.length_b   1.000
_cell.length_c   1.000
_cell.angle_alpha   90.00
_cell.angle_beta   90.00
_cell.angle_gamma   90.00
#
_symmetry.space_group_name_H-M   'P 1'
#
loop_
_entity.id
_entity.type
_entity.pdbx_description
1 polymer ?
#
loop_
_entity_poly.entity_id
_entity_poly.type
_entity_poly.pdbx_seq_one_letter_code
_entity_poly.pdbx_strand_id
1 'polypeptide(L)'
;MFPEEWKAKSFLEVGLDYQKKDSNLNNKFQNALQLMDFADHTNEPILLVIADYLIWFNYQNVSLKENPFLAHLFHTWSHTSCLGRQYLLANILSGRIKQSSSNLVSILTISPIELVYSTTKEDVLEENSIVDEGDLQQWLEQQELLPEKTSSNSTAAIWLTGTDRALTSNEVQSFLQSQPRFSDSDVPTVKQMETFILLNLSYASDIFSNLIYRSEPNSNQRFLKNLTSLSITVSNIEVLIQMLLHNSTLASSMTSSGSFMYELLSSFTSQISNCDLFEKERIAHIGSSFFLKALDVPVIKNILMFDLYFDLQSFCMTALPQSTALFQKLKAIK
;
A
#
# COMPACT_ATOMS: atom_id res chain seq x y z
N MET A 1 -3.63 29.09 18.67
CA MET A 1 -4.32 28.75 19.92
C MET A 1 -5.68 29.43 19.88
N PHE A 2 -6.76 28.67 20.06
CA PHE A 2 -8.12 29.23 20.07
C PHE A 2 -8.31 30.13 21.31
N PRO A 3 -9.07 31.24 21.22
CA PRO A 3 -9.47 32.00 22.39
C PRO A 3 -10.27 31.10 23.35
N GLU A 4 -9.90 31.07 24.64
CA GLU A 4 -10.57 30.23 25.65
C GLU A 4 -12.08 30.52 25.75
N GLU A 5 -12.48 31.77 25.53
CA GLU A 5 -13.87 32.21 25.49
C GLU A 5 -14.73 31.49 24.43
N TRP A 6 -14.13 30.98 23.35
CA TRP A 6 -14.87 30.27 22.30
C TRP A 6 -15.44 28.94 22.78
N LYS A 7 -14.87 28.35 23.83
CA LYS A 7 -15.38 27.10 24.40
C LYS A 7 -16.81 27.23 24.94
N ALA A 8 -17.20 28.43 25.38
CA ALA A 8 -18.51 28.72 25.98
C ALA A 8 -19.46 29.52 25.08
N LYS A 9 -18.98 30.04 23.94
CA LYS A 9 -19.82 30.70 22.93
C LYS A 9 -20.58 29.65 22.12
N SER A 10 -21.72 30.03 21.55
CA SER A 10 -22.42 29.17 20.59
C SER A 10 -21.56 28.93 19.35
N PHE A 11 -21.74 27.80 18.66
CA PHE A 11 -21.02 27.54 17.42
C PHE A 11 -21.24 28.66 16.39
N LEU A 12 -22.45 29.23 16.30
CA LEU A 12 -22.73 30.38 15.44
C LEU A 12 -21.84 31.59 15.77
N GLU A 13 -21.72 31.95 17.04
CA GLU A 13 -20.87 33.06 17.49
C GLU A 13 -19.39 32.76 17.22
N VAL A 14 -18.94 31.53 17.48
CA VAL A 14 -17.57 31.09 17.14
C VAL A 14 -17.31 31.25 15.64
N GLY A 15 -18.26 30.86 14.78
CA GLY A 15 -18.14 31.03 13.34
C GLY A 15 -18.08 32.50 12.92
N LEU A 16 -18.93 33.36 13.50
CA LEU A 16 -18.95 34.80 13.24
C LEU A 16 -17.64 35.49 13.69
N ASP A 17 -17.14 35.15 14.88
CA ASP A 17 -15.85 35.64 15.39
C ASP A 17 -14.68 35.14 14.55
N TYR A 18 -14.79 33.92 14.02
CA TYR A 18 -13.77 33.31 13.18
C TYR A 18 -13.74 33.91 11.76
N GLN A 19 -14.80 34.56 11.27
CA GLN A 19 -14.81 35.23 9.96
C GLN A 19 -13.73 36.33 9.90
N LYS A 20 -12.49 35.92 9.63
CA LYS A 20 -11.41 36.80 9.22
C LYS A 20 -11.86 37.46 7.92
N LYS A 21 -11.61 38.77 7.81
CA LYS A 21 -12.01 39.65 6.69
C LYS A 21 -11.53 39.24 5.28
N ASP A 22 -10.88 38.09 5.12
CA ASP A 22 -10.29 37.66 3.86
C ASP A 22 -11.14 36.62 3.13
N SER A 23 -11.68 37.03 1.98
CA SER A 23 -12.47 36.22 1.06
C SER A 23 -11.62 35.32 0.15
N ASN A 24 -10.28 35.36 0.26
CA ASN A 24 -9.37 34.61 -0.60
C ASN A 24 -9.48 33.09 -0.34
N LEU A 25 -9.83 32.32 -1.37
CA LEU A 25 -9.96 30.86 -1.35
C LEU A 25 -8.67 30.15 -0.92
N ASN A 26 -7.49 30.64 -1.35
CA ASN A 26 -6.21 30.04 -0.95
C ASN A 26 -5.96 30.19 0.55
N ASN A 27 -6.31 31.34 1.12
CA ASN A 27 -6.17 31.56 2.56
C ASN A 27 -7.16 30.69 3.35
N LYS A 28 -8.39 30.50 2.84
CA LYS A 28 -9.37 29.59 3.46
C LYS A 28 -8.87 28.14 3.48
N PHE A 29 -8.30 27.67 2.38
CA PHE A 29 -7.74 26.31 2.29
C PHE A 29 -6.54 26.12 3.24
N GLN A 30 -5.59 27.06 3.24
CA GLN A 30 -4.43 27.00 4.14
C GLN A 30 -4.83 27.07 5.62
N ASN A 31 -5.82 27.90 5.96
CA ASN A 31 -6.35 27.96 7.32
C ASN A 31 -7.05 26.65 7.72
N ALA A 32 -7.82 26.04 6.83
CA ALA A 32 -8.46 24.76 7.08
C ALA A 32 -7.43 23.61 7.23
N LEU A 33 -6.34 23.62 6.47
CA LEU A 33 -5.21 22.70 6.67
C LEU A 33 -4.56 22.89 8.05
N GLN A 34 -4.36 24.12 8.50
CA GLN A 34 -3.82 24.40 9.83
C GLN A 34 -4.76 23.94 10.96
N LEU A 35 -6.07 24.05 10.76
CA LEU A 35 -7.06 23.54 11.70
C LEU A 35 -7.06 22.01 11.75
N MET A 36 -6.91 21.36 10.60
CA MET A 36 -6.80 19.90 10.48
C MET A 36 -5.53 19.39 11.17
N ASP A 37 -4.37 19.98 10.86
CA ASP A 37 -3.09 19.67 11.51
C ASP A 37 -3.18 19.89 13.03
N PHE A 38 -3.82 20.98 13.47
CA PHE A 38 -4.06 21.22 14.88
C PHE A 38 -4.94 20.12 15.52
N ALA A 39 -6.01 19.69 14.84
CA ALA A 39 -6.91 18.65 15.31
C ALA A 39 -6.20 17.28 15.45
N ASP A 40 -5.24 16.99 14.57
CA ASP A 40 -4.46 15.75 14.62
C ASP A 40 -3.43 15.72 15.78
N HIS A 41 -3.02 16.89 16.29
CA HIS A 41 -2.02 17.02 17.35
C HIS A 41 -2.59 17.42 18.72
N THR A 42 -3.90 17.64 18.84
CA THR A 42 -4.56 17.96 20.11
C THR A 42 -5.43 16.81 20.59
N ASN A 43 -5.47 16.59 21.90
CA ASN A 43 -6.35 15.60 22.53
C ASN A 43 -7.49 16.26 23.33
N GLU A 44 -7.62 17.59 23.29
CA GLU A 44 -8.66 18.31 24.04
C GLU A 44 -10.00 18.25 23.29
N PRO A 45 -11.02 17.53 23.80
CA PRO A 45 -12.26 17.27 23.04
C PRO A 45 -12.99 18.53 22.59
N ILE A 46 -12.99 19.57 23.44
CA ILE A 46 -13.65 20.85 23.16
C ILE A 46 -12.95 21.57 22.00
N LEU A 47 -11.62 21.51 21.94
CA LEU A 47 -10.87 22.16 20.85
C LEU A 47 -11.00 21.39 19.54
N LEU A 48 -11.15 20.05 19.60
CA LEU A 48 -11.41 19.21 18.43
C LEU A 48 -12.74 19.59 17.75
N VAL A 49 -13.82 19.71 18.52
CA VAL A 49 -15.13 20.08 17.94
C VAL A 49 -15.13 21.51 17.39
N ILE A 50 -14.37 22.43 17.99
CA ILE A 50 -14.17 23.78 17.43
C ILE A 50 -13.43 23.72 16.10
N ALA A 51 -12.34 22.95 16.01
CA ALA A 51 -11.56 22.84 14.79
C ALA A 51 -12.38 22.26 13.63
N ASP A 52 -13.06 21.13 13.84
CA ASP A 52 -13.89 20.48 12.81
C ASP A 52 -15.03 21.39 12.35
N TYR A 53 -15.69 22.08 13.29
CA TYR A 53 -16.72 23.06 12.97
C TYR A 53 -16.18 24.18 12.08
N LEU A 54 -15.01 24.73 12.40
CA LEU A 54 -14.42 25.83 11.64
C LEU A 54 -13.93 25.39 10.25
N ILE A 55 -13.45 24.15 10.11
CA ILE A 55 -13.15 23.55 8.80
C ILE A 55 -14.42 23.55 7.95
N TRP A 56 -15.53 23.01 8.45
CA TRP A 56 -16.81 23.04 7.74
C TRP A 56 -17.29 24.48 7.46
N PHE A 57 -17.21 25.37 8.46
CA PHE A 57 -17.75 26.73 8.39
C PHE A 57 -17.12 27.56 7.26
N ASN A 58 -15.83 27.36 6.97
CA ASN A 58 -15.15 28.00 5.84
C ASN A 58 -15.77 27.67 4.47
N TYR A 59 -16.42 26.50 4.38
CA TYR A 59 -17.02 25.92 3.19
C TYR A 59 -18.54 25.72 3.32
N GLN A 60 -19.21 26.37 4.28
CA GLN A 60 -20.63 26.20 4.58
C GLN A 60 -21.62 26.53 3.44
N ASN A 61 -21.13 27.13 2.36
CA ASN A 61 -21.87 27.47 1.15
C ASN A 61 -21.46 26.62 -0.07
N VAL A 62 -20.51 25.70 0.11
CA VAL A 62 -20.10 24.72 -0.90
C VAL A 62 -20.91 23.45 -0.67
N SER A 63 -21.32 22.78 -1.76
CA SER A 63 -21.99 21.49 -1.68
C SER A 63 -21.13 20.50 -0.91
N LEU A 64 -21.71 19.65 -0.06
CA LEU A 64 -20.94 18.73 0.79
C LEU A 64 -19.96 17.86 -0.03
N LYS A 65 -20.43 17.32 -1.17
CA LYS A 65 -19.66 16.51 -2.12
C LYS A 65 -18.52 17.25 -2.84
N GLU A 66 -18.51 18.58 -2.78
CA GLU A 66 -17.48 19.47 -3.34
C GLU A 66 -16.59 20.08 -2.23
N ASN A 67 -16.84 19.75 -0.95
CA ASN A 67 -16.02 20.23 0.15
C ASN A 67 -14.64 19.55 0.11
N PRO A 68 -13.53 20.30 0.01
CA PRO A 68 -12.19 19.71 -0.12
C PRO A 68 -11.74 18.91 1.13
N PHE A 69 -12.43 19.08 2.26
CA PHE A 69 -12.16 18.37 3.50
C PHE A 69 -13.16 17.24 3.80
N LEU A 70 -14.01 16.87 2.83
CA LEU A 70 -15.02 15.82 3.02
C LEU A 70 -14.41 14.50 3.47
N ALA A 71 -13.30 14.07 2.87
CA ALA A 71 -12.62 12.82 3.23
C ALA A 71 -12.13 12.84 4.69
N HIS A 72 -11.57 13.96 5.14
CA HIS A 72 -11.14 14.15 6.53
C HIS A 72 -12.33 14.07 7.50
N LEU A 73 -13.43 14.77 7.20
CA LEU A 73 -14.64 14.78 8.04
C LEU A 73 -15.26 13.38 8.12
N PHE A 74 -15.33 12.67 7.00
CA PHE A 74 -15.86 11.30 6.91
C PHE A 74 -15.02 10.32 7.73
N HIS A 75 -13.70 10.31 7.55
CA HIS A 75 -12.80 9.42 8.31
C HIS A 75 -12.79 9.72 9.81
N THR A 76 -12.80 11.01 10.16
CA THR A 76 -12.82 11.41 11.56
C THR A 76 -14.11 10.94 12.24
N TRP A 77 -15.25 11.08 11.55
CA TRP A 77 -16.55 10.63 12.03
C TRP A 77 -16.59 9.12 12.27
N SER A 78 -16.04 8.33 11.35
CA SER A 78 -16.07 6.86 11.45
C SER A 78 -15.14 6.29 12.51
N HIS A 79 -14.14 7.06 12.98
CA HIS A 79 -13.07 6.54 13.85
C HIS A 79 -12.93 7.28 15.20
N THR A 80 -13.59 8.42 15.39
CA THR A 80 -13.52 9.16 16.66
C THR A 80 -14.23 8.40 17.79
N SER A 81 -13.62 8.40 18.98
CA SER A 81 -14.25 7.91 20.23
C SER A 81 -14.94 9.02 21.04
N CYS A 82 -14.75 10.29 20.65
CA CYS A 82 -15.40 11.43 21.28
C CYS A 82 -16.83 11.59 20.75
N LEU A 83 -17.83 11.37 21.62
CA LEU A 83 -19.25 11.41 21.24
C LEU A 83 -19.68 12.77 20.70
N GLY A 84 -19.32 13.88 21.38
CA GLY A 84 -19.66 15.22 20.91
C GLY A 84 -19.05 15.53 19.53
N ARG A 85 -17.83 15.06 19.27
CA ARG A 85 -17.18 15.17 17.95
C ARG A 85 -17.91 14.34 16.90
N GLN A 86 -18.28 13.12 17.22
CA GLN A 86 -19.04 12.24 16.32
C GLN A 86 -20.40 12.83 15.97
N TYR A 87 -21.12 13.35 16.96
CA TYR A 87 -22.43 13.99 16.80
C TYR A 87 -22.37 15.23 15.90
N LEU A 88 -21.38 16.10 16.10
CA LEU A 88 -21.13 17.25 15.22
C LEU A 88 -20.88 16.82 13.77
N LEU A 89 -19.99 15.84 13.58
CA LEU A 89 -19.62 15.39 12.23
C LEU A 89 -20.79 14.67 11.54
N ALA A 90 -21.60 13.89 12.25
CA ALA A 90 -22.83 13.29 11.70
C ALA A 90 -23.78 14.37 11.15
N ASN A 91 -23.91 15.49 11.87
CA ASN A 91 -24.71 16.63 11.43
C ASN A 91 -24.09 17.40 10.26
N ILE A 92 -22.75 17.47 10.17
CA ILE A 92 -22.04 18.00 8.99
C ILE A 92 -22.32 17.12 7.77
N LEU A 93 -22.09 15.81 7.90
CA LEU A 93 -22.14 14.83 6.82
C LEU A 93 -23.56 14.55 6.32
N SER A 94 -24.58 14.71 7.17
CA SER A 94 -25.98 14.67 6.76
C SER A 94 -26.50 15.98 6.16
N GLY A 95 -25.68 17.06 6.18
CA GLY A 95 -26.08 18.39 5.73
C GLY A 95 -27.10 19.09 6.63
N ARG A 96 -27.30 18.62 7.87
CA ARG A 96 -28.37 19.08 8.77
C ARG A 96 -27.96 20.13 9.80
N ILE A 97 -26.72 20.61 9.81
CA ILE A 97 -26.30 21.70 10.72
C ILE A 97 -27.27 22.88 10.77
N LYS A 98 -27.91 23.23 9.64
CA LYS A 98 -28.79 24.40 9.51
C LYS A 98 -30.27 24.12 9.77
N GLN A 99 -30.68 22.91 10.16
CA GLN A 99 -32.12 22.59 10.29
C GLN A 99 -32.72 23.14 11.58
N SER A 100 -33.40 24.28 11.45
CA SER A 100 -34.39 24.80 12.38
C SER A 100 -35.69 24.02 12.21
N SER A 101 -35.81 22.85 12.85
CA SER A 101 -37.11 22.22 13.08
C SER A 101 -37.51 22.43 14.55
N SER A 102 -38.80 22.65 14.79
CA SER A 102 -39.35 23.17 16.06
C SER A 102 -39.06 22.32 17.31
N ASN A 103 -38.48 21.13 17.14
CA ASN A 103 -38.24 20.16 18.22
C ASN A 103 -36.74 19.78 18.39
N LEU A 104 -35.83 20.31 17.56
CA LEU A 104 -34.39 20.03 17.63
C LEU A 104 -33.64 21.35 17.88
N VAL A 105 -32.89 21.41 18.98
CA VAL A 105 -31.96 22.51 19.24
C VAL A 105 -30.88 22.47 18.15
N SER A 106 -30.73 23.54 17.38
CA SER A 106 -29.71 23.60 16.33
C SER A 106 -28.32 23.51 16.97
N ILE A 107 -27.43 22.70 16.39
CA ILE A 107 -26.01 22.67 16.78
C ILE A 107 -25.39 24.07 16.73
N LEU A 108 -25.89 24.96 15.86
CA LEU A 108 -25.38 26.32 15.79
C LEU A 108 -25.64 27.14 17.06
N THR A 109 -26.64 26.76 17.87
CA THR A 109 -27.04 27.51 19.08
C THR A 109 -26.43 26.99 20.37
N ILE A 110 -25.83 25.79 20.37
CA ILE A 110 -25.14 25.22 21.54
C ILE A 110 -23.66 25.61 21.56
N SER A 111 -23.03 25.55 22.73
CA SER A 111 -21.59 25.77 22.87
C SER A 111 -20.75 24.50 22.67
N PRO A 112 -19.46 24.61 22.29
CA PRO A 112 -18.54 23.47 22.24
C PRO A 112 -18.44 22.67 23.54
N ILE A 113 -18.42 23.34 24.70
CA ILE A 113 -18.45 22.69 26.02
C ILE A 113 -19.74 21.90 26.19
N GLU A 114 -20.88 22.56 25.95
CA GLU A 114 -22.19 21.94 26.11
C GLU A 114 -22.30 20.67 25.27
N LEU A 115 -21.96 20.74 23.98
CA LEU A 115 -21.96 19.58 23.10
C LEU A 115 -21.12 18.41 23.65
N VAL A 116 -19.87 18.67 24.05
CA VAL A 116 -18.97 17.62 24.53
C VAL A 116 -19.48 16.95 25.81
N TYR A 117 -20.13 17.70 26.71
CA TYR A 117 -20.59 17.18 28.00
C TYR A 117 -22.02 16.66 27.98
N SER A 118 -22.89 17.11 27.07
CA SER A 118 -24.30 16.73 27.04
C SER A 118 -24.60 15.59 26.07
N THR A 119 -23.78 15.36 25.05
CA THR A 119 -24.02 14.32 24.05
C THR A 119 -23.91 12.92 24.65
N THR A 120 -25.00 12.15 24.50
CA THR A 120 -25.10 10.75 24.91
C THR A 120 -24.83 9.79 23.74
N LYS A 121 -24.75 8.49 24.02
CA LYS A 121 -24.58 7.48 22.97
C LYS A 121 -25.83 7.36 22.10
N GLU A 122 -27.00 7.53 22.72
CA GLU A 122 -28.29 7.50 22.06
C GLU A 122 -28.40 8.63 21.03
N ASP A 123 -27.98 9.85 21.39
CA ASP A 123 -27.95 10.99 20.46
C ASP A 123 -27.06 10.71 19.24
N VAL A 124 -25.89 10.09 19.46
CA VAL A 124 -24.96 9.72 18.38
C VAL A 124 -25.55 8.64 17.47
N LEU A 125 -26.22 7.64 18.05
CA LEU A 125 -26.85 6.57 17.27
C LEU A 125 -27.98 7.11 16.38
N GLU A 126 -28.77 8.05 16.90
CA GLU A 126 -29.83 8.71 16.14
C GLU A 126 -29.24 9.50 14.97
N GLU A 127 -28.25 10.37 15.21
CA GLU A 127 -27.65 11.18 14.14
C GLU A 127 -26.86 10.36 13.13
N ASN A 128 -26.14 9.32 13.57
CA ASN A 128 -25.42 8.43 12.65
C ASN A 128 -26.39 7.72 11.70
N SER A 129 -27.61 7.39 12.13
CA SER A 129 -28.61 6.74 11.29
C SER A 129 -29.08 7.59 10.09
N ILE A 130 -28.81 8.89 10.14
CA ILE A 130 -29.21 9.87 9.13
C ILE A 130 -28.11 10.05 8.07
N VAL A 131 -26.86 9.67 8.37
CA VAL A 131 -25.73 9.76 7.44
C VAL A 131 -25.87 8.67 6.37
N ASP A 132 -25.95 9.07 5.10
CA ASP A 132 -25.89 8.13 3.97
C ASP A 132 -24.43 7.70 3.73
N GLU A 133 -23.93 6.83 4.61
CA GLU A 133 -22.56 6.33 4.58
C GLU A 133 -22.23 5.67 3.23
N GLY A 134 -23.19 4.94 2.65
CA GLY A 134 -23.00 4.25 1.37
C GLY A 134 -22.78 5.21 0.20
N ASP A 135 -23.63 6.23 0.06
CA ASP A 135 -23.48 7.25 -0.99
C ASP A 135 -22.21 8.08 -0.80
N LEU A 136 -21.89 8.49 0.44
CA LEU A 136 -20.68 9.27 0.74
C LEU A 136 -19.41 8.47 0.46
N GLN A 137 -19.36 7.20 0.86
CA GLN A 137 -18.22 6.33 0.60
C GLN A 137 -18.04 6.10 -0.89
N GLN A 138 -19.12 5.77 -1.62
CA GLN A 138 -19.06 5.58 -3.08
C GLN A 138 -18.58 6.85 -3.80
N TRP A 139 -19.05 8.02 -3.36
CA TRP A 139 -18.62 9.29 -3.93
C TRP A 139 -17.13 9.56 -3.70
N LEU A 140 -16.65 9.35 -2.47
CA LEU A 140 -15.24 9.57 -2.15
C LEU A 140 -14.32 8.57 -2.86
N GLU A 141 -14.76 7.32 -3.07
CA GLU A 141 -14.08 6.32 -3.90
C GLU A 141 -13.98 6.77 -5.36
N GLN A 142 -15.07 7.31 -5.94
CA GLN A 142 -15.06 7.84 -7.31
C GLN A 142 -14.11 9.04 -7.50
N GLN A 143 -13.86 9.81 -6.45
CA GLN A 143 -12.95 10.95 -6.48
C GLN A 143 -11.50 10.58 -6.11
N GLU A 144 -11.20 9.30 -5.87
CA GLU A 144 -9.89 8.82 -5.39
C GLU A 144 -9.43 9.49 -4.07
N LEU A 145 -10.38 10.02 -3.27
CA LEU A 145 -10.12 10.76 -2.04
C LEU A 145 -10.15 9.90 -0.78
N LEU A 146 -10.76 8.71 -0.87
CA LEU A 146 -10.45 7.63 0.06
C LEU A 146 -9.23 6.91 -0.47
N PRO A 147 -8.29 6.44 0.38
CA PRO A 147 -7.44 5.33 -0.05
C PRO A 147 -8.41 4.29 -0.58
N GLU A 148 -8.20 3.83 -1.83
CA GLU A 148 -9.02 2.76 -2.39
C GLU A 148 -9.25 1.77 -1.26
N LYS A 149 -10.51 1.37 -1.01
CA LYS A 149 -10.73 0.05 -0.42
C LYS A 149 -10.17 -0.92 -1.45
N THR A 150 -8.84 -1.01 -1.45
CA THR A 150 -8.09 -2.20 -1.69
C THR A 150 -8.76 -3.16 -0.74
N SER A 151 -9.77 -3.85 -1.29
CA SER A 151 -10.27 -5.07 -0.68
C SER A 151 -9.04 -5.75 -0.14
N SER A 152 -9.03 -6.07 1.16
CA SER A 152 -7.84 -6.47 1.93
C SER A 152 -7.17 -7.76 1.44
N ASN A 153 -7.55 -8.19 0.24
CA ASN A 153 -7.17 -9.39 -0.49
C ASN A 153 -6.77 -9.07 -1.96
N SER A 154 -6.66 -7.80 -2.38
CA SER A 154 -6.23 -7.45 -3.73
C SER A 154 -4.70 -7.55 -3.86
N THR A 155 -4.24 -7.96 -5.04
CA THR A 155 -2.82 -8.13 -5.37
C THR A 155 -2.04 -6.81 -5.25
N ALA A 156 -2.67 -5.67 -5.58
CA ALA A 156 -2.05 -4.35 -5.40
C ALA A 156 -1.84 -3.98 -3.91
N ALA A 157 -2.78 -4.36 -3.04
CA ALA A 157 -2.73 -4.05 -1.61
C ALA A 157 -1.57 -4.76 -0.90
N ILE A 158 -1.32 -6.02 -1.25
CA ILE A 158 -0.22 -6.80 -0.67
C ILE A 158 1.13 -6.20 -1.07
N TRP A 159 1.26 -5.69 -2.31
CA TRP A 159 2.48 -5.02 -2.76
C TRP A 159 2.72 -3.72 -2.01
N LEU A 160 1.70 -2.86 -1.90
CA LEU A 160 1.82 -1.60 -1.18
C LEU A 160 2.24 -1.85 0.27
N THR A 161 1.47 -2.68 0.99
CA THR A 161 1.73 -2.97 2.39
C THR A 161 3.10 -3.66 2.59
N GLY A 162 3.44 -4.62 1.73
CA GLY A 162 4.70 -5.36 1.82
C GLY A 162 5.92 -4.59 1.31
N THR A 163 5.73 -3.44 0.66
CA THR A 163 6.84 -2.53 0.32
C THR A 163 7.02 -1.42 1.35
N ASP A 164 6.00 -1.12 2.15
CA ASP A 164 6.07 -0.16 3.26
C ASP A 164 6.57 -0.82 4.56
N ARG A 165 6.15 -2.05 4.85
CA ARG A 165 6.57 -2.79 6.06
C ARG A 165 6.59 -4.31 5.86
N ALA A 166 7.17 -5.01 6.84
CA ALA A 166 7.02 -6.45 6.95
C ALA A 166 5.55 -6.82 7.20
N LEU A 167 5.10 -7.83 6.46
CA LEU A 167 3.78 -8.44 6.55
C LEU A 167 3.73 -9.38 7.75
N THR A 168 2.56 -9.46 8.38
CA THR A 168 2.27 -10.42 9.42
C THR A 168 1.83 -11.76 8.81
N SER A 169 1.99 -12.85 9.55
CA SER A 169 1.58 -14.19 9.08
C SER A 169 0.08 -14.25 8.74
N ASN A 170 -0.76 -13.51 9.47
CA ASN A 170 -2.21 -13.45 9.23
C ASN A 170 -2.54 -12.78 7.90
N GLU A 171 -1.84 -11.70 7.56
CA GLU A 171 -2.02 -11.00 6.27
C GLU A 171 -1.63 -11.90 5.10
N VAL A 172 -0.50 -12.60 5.22
CA VAL A 172 -0.03 -13.56 4.21
C VAL A 172 -1.02 -14.72 4.07
N GLN A 173 -1.50 -15.28 5.18
CA GLN A 173 -2.45 -16.39 5.15
C GLN A 173 -3.78 -15.96 4.51
N SER A 174 -4.32 -14.80 4.89
CA SER A 174 -5.54 -14.24 4.28
C SER A 174 -5.36 -14.04 2.78
N PHE A 175 -4.23 -13.46 2.37
CA PHE A 175 -3.90 -13.25 0.97
C PHE A 175 -3.81 -14.56 0.19
N LEU A 176 -3.12 -15.58 0.68
CA LEU A 176 -2.99 -16.85 -0.04
C LEU A 176 -4.33 -17.63 -0.13
N GLN A 177 -5.19 -17.48 0.89
CA GLN A 177 -6.52 -18.08 0.94
C GLN A 177 -7.51 -17.41 -0.03
N SER A 178 -7.37 -16.11 -0.30
CA SER A 178 -8.23 -15.39 -1.23
C SER A 178 -8.06 -15.80 -2.70
N GLN A 179 -7.03 -16.61 -2.99
CA GLN A 179 -6.69 -17.07 -4.34
C GLN A 179 -6.43 -15.93 -5.33
N PRO A 180 -5.39 -15.12 -5.08
CA PRO A 180 -5.10 -13.93 -5.86
C PRO A 180 -4.74 -14.33 -7.29
N ARG A 181 -5.12 -13.46 -8.25
CA ARG A 181 -4.79 -13.59 -9.67
C ARG A 181 -4.12 -12.32 -10.15
N PHE A 182 -3.22 -12.43 -11.13
CA PHE A 182 -2.68 -11.27 -11.82
C PHE A 182 -3.67 -10.72 -12.84
N SER A 183 -3.89 -9.41 -12.79
CA SER A 183 -4.12 -8.60 -13.99
C SER A 183 -2.80 -7.93 -14.42
N ASP A 184 -2.66 -7.56 -15.69
CA ASP A 184 -1.46 -6.86 -16.18
C ASP A 184 -1.18 -5.52 -15.47
N SER A 185 -2.23 -4.92 -14.87
CA SER A 185 -2.14 -3.73 -14.02
C SER A 185 -1.58 -4.00 -12.62
N ASP A 186 -1.62 -5.24 -12.13
CA ASP A 186 -1.20 -5.60 -10.76
C ASP A 186 0.25 -6.07 -10.68
N VAL A 187 0.98 -6.10 -11.79
CA VAL A 187 2.35 -6.62 -11.84
C VAL A 187 3.32 -5.60 -11.22
N PRO A 188 4.00 -5.93 -10.11
CA PRO A 188 4.91 -5.01 -9.44
C PRO A 188 6.13 -4.73 -10.33
N THR A 189 6.66 -3.52 -10.22
CA THR A 189 7.94 -3.16 -10.85
C THR A 189 9.10 -3.91 -10.21
N VAL A 190 10.24 -4.04 -10.91
CA VAL A 190 11.46 -4.67 -10.39
C VAL A 190 11.85 -4.09 -9.03
N LYS A 191 11.85 -2.76 -8.89
CA LYS A 191 12.19 -2.06 -7.64
C LYS A 191 11.21 -2.38 -6.50
N GLN A 192 9.91 -2.47 -6.79
CA GLN A 192 8.92 -2.87 -5.78
C GLN A 192 9.15 -4.32 -5.33
N MET A 193 9.47 -5.23 -6.24
CA MET A 193 9.78 -6.62 -5.91
C MET A 193 11.02 -6.73 -5.01
N GLU A 194 12.08 -5.97 -5.30
CA GLU A 194 13.29 -5.93 -4.47
C GLU A 194 13.00 -5.44 -3.05
N THR A 195 12.27 -4.31 -2.93
CA THR A 195 11.85 -3.79 -1.63
C THR A 195 10.97 -4.80 -0.88
N PHE A 196 10.06 -5.45 -1.60
CA PHE A 196 9.17 -6.46 -1.01
C PHE A 196 9.96 -7.64 -0.46
N ILE A 197 10.91 -8.20 -1.22
CA ILE A 197 11.76 -9.31 -0.78
C ILE A 197 12.57 -8.91 0.45
N LEU A 198 13.15 -7.71 0.44
CA LEU A 198 13.95 -7.21 1.56
C LEU A 198 13.15 -7.17 2.88
N LEU A 199 11.90 -6.75 2.82
CA LEU A 199 11.03 -6.62 3.98
C LEU A 199 10.30 -7.93 4.35
N ASN A 200 10.11 -8.84 3.40
CA ASN A 200 9.26 -10.02 3.53
C ASN A 200 9.95 -11.32 3.12
N LEU A 201 11.25 -11.45 3.40
CA LEU A 201 12.06 -12.59 2.96
C LEU A 201 11.43 -13.95 3.27
N SER A 202 10.84 -14.11 4.46
CA SER A 202 10.19 -15.35 4.91
C SER A 202 8.91 -15.73 4.16
N TYR A 203 8.30 -14.79 3.44
CA TYR A 203 7.00 -14.97 2.78
C TYR A 203 7.07 -14.79 1.26
N ALA A 204 8.10 -14.12 0.75
CA ALA A 204 8.22 -13.75 -0.65
C ALA A 204 8.16 -14.96 -1.60
N SER A 205 8.88 -16.05 -1.27
CA SER A 205 8.85 -17.27 -2.08
C SER A 205 7.45 -17.87 -2.21
N ASP A 206 6.71 -17.96 -1.10
CA ASP A 206 5.36 -18.55 -1.08
C ASP A 206 4.37 -17.69 -1.87
N ILE A 207 4.41 -16.37 -1.66
CA ILE A 207 3.56 -15.41 -2.37
C ILE A 207 3.83 -15.45 -3.88
N PHE A 208 5.10 -15.37 -4.29
CA PHE A 208 5.47 -15.34 -5.71
C PHE A 208 5.14 -16.67 -6.40
N SER A 209 5.39 -17.79 -5.73
CA SER A 209 5.06 -19.12 -6.24
C SER A 209 3.56 -19.30 -6.44
N ASN A 210 2.74 -18.85 -5.48
CA ASN A 210 1.29 -18.94 -5.56
C ASN A 210 0.75 -18.12 -6.74
N LEU A 211 1.28 -16.92 -6.91
CA LEU A 211 0.89 -16.00 -7.98
C LEU A 211 1.23 -16.56 -9.37
N ILE A 212 2.42 -17.14 -9.56
CA ILE A 212 2.78 -17.78 -10.84
C ILE A 212 1.90 -19.01 -11.10
N TYR A 213 1.69 -19.85 -10.09
CA TYR A 213 0.94 -21.10 -10.25
C TYR A 213 -0.53 -20.89 -10.62
N ARG A 214 -1.15 -19.81 -10.12
CA ARG A 214 -2.61 -19.58 -10.27
C ARG A 214 -3.00 -18.64 -11.40
N SER A 215 -2.05 -17.94 -12.00
CA SER A 215 -2.30 -16.99 -13.07
C SER A 215 -2.28 -17.68 -14.44
N GLU A 216 -3.02 -17.12 -15.41
CA GLU A 216 -3.08 -17.69 -16.76
C GLU A 216 -1.70 -17.69 -17.44
N PRO A 217 -1.39 -18.67 -18.31
CA PRO A 217 -0.06 -18.83 -18.93
C PRO A 217 0.48 -17.58 -19.65
N ASN A 218 -0.40 -16.70 -20.14
CA ASN A 218 -0.04 -15.48 -20.85
C ASN A 218 0.14 -14.26 -19.93
N SER A 219 -0.51 -14.23 -18.77
CA SER A 219 -0.48 -13.07 -17.85
C SER A 219 0.80 -13.01 -17.00
N ASN A 220 1.57 -14.10 -16.94
CA ASN A 220 2.77 -14.19 -16.11
C ASN A 220 4.05 -13.68 -16.77
N GLN A 221 4.05 -13.40 -18.07
CA GLN A 221 5.30 -13.11 -18.78
C GLN A 221 6.00 -11.86 -18.25
N ARG A 222 5.24 -10.80 -17.92
CA ARG A 222 5.80 -9.56 -17.37
C ARG A 222 6.37 -9.77 -15.96
N PHE A 223 5.68 -10.53 -15.11
CA PHE A 223 6.15 -10.84 -13.76
C PHE A 223 7.42 -11.70 -13.79
N LEU A 224 7.45 -12.73 -14.64
CA LEU A 224 8.62 -13.58 -14.85
C LEU A 224 9.81 -12.77 -15.40
N LYS A 225 9.57 -11.86 -16.34
CA LYS A 225 10.59 -10.95 -16.85
C LYS A 225 11.13 -9.99 -15.79
N ASN A 226 10.27 -9.53 -14.88
CA ASN A 226 10.71 -8.71 -13.75
C ASN A 226 11.55 -9.53 -12.76
N LEU A 227 11.21 -10.80 -12.51
CA LEU A 227 12.01 -11.72 -11.69
C LEU A 227 13.40 -11.97 -12.28
N THR A 228 13.53 -12.16 -13.60
CA THR A 228 14.84 -12.34 -14.26
C THR A 228 15.70 -11.08 -14.23
N SER A 229 15.07 -9.92 -14.00
CA SER A 229 15.73 -8.61 -13.98
C SER A 229 16.12 -8.12 -12.57
N LEU A 230 15.84 -8.89 -11.51
CA LEU A 230 16.20 -8.52 -10.15
C LEU A 230 17.73 -8.39 -9.99
N SER A 231 18.17 -7.48 -9.13
CA SER A 231 19.58 -7.39 -8.74
C SER A 231 20.03 -8.67 -8.01
N ILE A 232 21.29 -9.06 -8.24
CA ILE A 232 21.87 -10.25 -7.61
C ILE A 232 22.29 -9.91 -6.18
N THR A 233 21.35 -10.10 -5.27
CA THR A 233 21.54 -10.00 -3.82
C THR A 233 21.27 -11.35 -3.17
N VAL A 234 21.78 -11.57 -1.95
CA VAL A 234 21.55 -12.83 -1.22
C VAL A 234 20.05 -13.09 -1.07
N SER A 235 19.28 -12.08 -0.66
CA SER A 235 17.83 -12.17 -0.43
C SER A 235 17.05 -12.51 -1.71
N ASN A 236 17.31 -11.82 -2.83
CA ASN A 236 16.62 -12.08 -4.09
C ASN A 236 16.91 -13.51 -4.60
N ILE A 237 18.16 -13.94 -4.46
CA ILE A 237 18.61 -15.25 -4.92
C ILE A 237 18.08 -16.36 -4.03
N GLU A 238 18.02 -16.13 -2.72
CA GLU A 238 17.38 -17.06 -1.79
C GLU A 238 15.90 -17.31 -2.17
N VAL A 239 15.14 -16.24 -2.45
CA VAL A 239 13.75 -16.37 -2.90
C VAL A 239 13.66 -17.15 -4.21
N LEU A 240 14.48 -16.83 -5.22
CA LEU A 240 14.50 -17.57 -6.49
C LEU A 240 14.86 -19.05 -6.31
N ILE A 241 15.83 -19.37 -5.46
CA ILE A 241 16.20 -20.76 -5.13
C ILE A 241 15.02 -21.48 -4.47
N GLN A 242 14.39 -20.85 -3.47
CA GLN A 242 13.27 -21.45 -2.76
C GLN A 242 12.10 -21.74 -3.71
N MET A 243 11.77 -20.79 -4.60
CA MET A 243 10.73 -20.98 -5.63
C MET A 243 11.05 -22.16 -6.56
N LEU A 244 12.29 -22.27 -7.06
CA LEU A 244 12.68 -23.33 -8.00
C LEU A 244 12.79 -24.72 -7.34
N LEU A 245 13.17 -24.78 -6.06
CA LEU A 245 13.36 -26.05 -5.33
C LEU A 245 12.08 -26.59 -4.69
N HIS A 246 11.15 -25.73 -4.25
CA HIS A 246 9.97 -26.19 -3.51
C HIS A 246 8.89 -26.84 -4.40
N ASN A 247 8.86 -26.55 -5.71
CA ASN A 247 7.81 -27.09 -6.58
C ASN A 247 8.31 -27.37 -8.01
N SER A 248 8.46 -28.66 -8.35
CA SER A 248 8.89 -29.11 -9.68
C SER A 248 7.91 -28.76 -10.81
N THR A 249 6.62 -28.63 -10.48
CA THR A 249 5.58 -28.18 -11.42
C THR A 249 5.74 -26.69 -11.73
N LEU A 250 6.10 -25.89 -10.73
CA LEU A 250 6.39 -24.47 -10.90
C LEU A 250 7.64 -24.25 -11.75
N ALA A 251 8.72 -24.97 -11.46
CA ALA A 251 9.92 -24.94 -12.29
C ALA A 251 9.60 -25.27 -13.75
N SER A 252 8.81 -26.33 -13.99
CA SER A 252 8.38 -26.71 -15.34
C SER A 252 7.53 -25.64 -16.03
N SER A 253 6.65 -24.95 -15.28
CA SER A 253 5.86 -23.83 -15.80
C SER A 253 6.73 -22.64 -16.19
N MET A 254 7.64 -22.23 -15.29
CA MET A 254 8.57 -21.11 -15.51
C MET A 254 9.54 -21.37 -16.66
N THR A 255 9.97 -22.62 -16.85
CA THR A 255 11.01 -22.99 -17.82
C THR A 255 10.48 -23.73 -19.04
N SER A 256 9.17 -23.80 -19.25
CA SER A 256 8.54 -24.57 -20.33
C SER A 256 9.03 -24.21 -21.74
N SER A 257 9.43 -22.95 -21.96
CA SER A 257 10.01 -22.45 -23.22
C SER A 257 11.54 -22.28 -23.16
N GLY A 258 12.18 -22.54 -22.03
CA GLY A 258 13.58 -22.20 -21.76
C GLY A 258 13.87 -20.69 -21.63
N SER A 259 12.94 -19.81 -22.00
CA SER A 259 13.20 -18.36 -22.09
C SER A 259 13.54 -17.73 -20.74
N PHE A 260 12.87 -18.15 -19.67
CA PHE A 260 13.14 -17.65 -18.31
C PHE A 260 14.59 -17.94 -17.89
N MET A 261 15.08 -19.16 -18.10
CA MET A 261 16.45 -19.53 -17.72
C MET A 261 17.49 -18.79 -18.56
N TYR A 262 17.21 -18.60 -19.85
CA TYR A 262 18.05 -17.80 -20.72
C TYR A 262 18.12 -16.34 -20.26
N GLU A 263 16.98 -15.71 -19.99
CA GLU A 263 16.91 -14.32 -19.52
C GLU A 263 17.62 -14.14 -18.17
N LEU A 264 17.42 -15.08 -17.24
CA LEU A 264 18.09 -15.05 -15.93
C LEU A 264 19.62 -15.14 -16.08
N LEU A 265 20.09 -16.05 -16.92
CA LEU A 265 21.52 -16.25 -17.17
C LEU A 265 22.16 -15.06 -17.90
N SER A 266 21.44 -14.49 -18.86
CA SER A 266 21.83 -13.27 -19.57
C SER A 266 21.90 -12.08 -18.62
N SER A 267 20.89 -11.91 -17.77
CA SER A 267 20.85 -10.88 -16.73
C SER A 267 22.04 -11.00 -15.78
N PHE A 268 22.35 -12.22 -15.31
CA PHE A 268 23.50 -12.43 -14.42
C PHE A 268 24.82 -12.10 -15.08
N THR A 269 25.01 -12.55 -16.31
CA THR A 269 26.23 -12.27 -17.07
C THR A 269 26.39 -10.77 -17.31
N SER A 270 25.30 -10.07 -17.63
CA SER A 270 25.28 -8.62 -17.81
C SER A 270 25.61 -7.87 -16.52
N GLN A 271 24.99 -8.23 -15.39
CA GLN A 271 25.25 -7.59 -14.10
C GLN A 271 26.71 -7.75 -13.64
N ILE A 272 27.29 -8.95 -13.82
CA ILE A 272 28.72 -9.19 -13.51
C ILE A 272 29.64 -8.39 -14.44
N SER A 273 29.28 -8.26 -15.72
CA SER A 273 30.12 -7.56 -16.70
C SER A 273 30.12 -6.04 -16.53
N ASN A 274 29.07 -5.48 -15.93
CA ASN A 274 28.81 -4.04 -15.86
C ASN A 274 28.91 -3.44 -14.45
N CYS A 275 29.45 -4.18 -13.47
CA CYS A 275 29.67 -3.69 -12.11
C CYS A 275 31.15 -3.41 -11.82
N ASP A 276 31.42 -2.71 -10.71
CA ASP A 276 32.78 -2.51 -10.22
C ASP A 276 33.42 -3.83 -9.74
N LEU A 277 34.73 -3.82 -9.52
CA LEU A 277 35.49 -5.03 -9.20
C LEU A 277 35.00 -5.72 -7.90
N PHE A 278 34.59 -4.95 -6.90
CA PHE A 278 34.16 -5.48 -5.61
C PHE A 278 32.78 -6.12 -5.70
N GLU A 279 31.84 -5.42 -6.34
CA GLU A 279 30.51 -5.92 -6.64
C GLU A 279 30.56 -7.13 -7.56
N LYS A 280 31.50 -7.17 -8.50
CA LYS A 280 31.71 -8.30 -9.40
C LYS A 280 31.99 -9.59 -8.64
N GLU A 281 32.90 -9.56 -7.66
CA GLU A 281 33.23 -10.75 -6.87
C GLU A 281 32.03 -11.24 -6.05
N ARG A 282 31.31 -10.31 -5.43
CA ARG A 282 30.09 -10.59 -4.64
C ARG A 282 29.02 -11.25 -5.51
N ILE A 283 28.69 -10.63 -6.63
CA ILE A 283 27.69 -11.11 -7.59
C ILE A 283 28.12 -12.45 -8.19
N ALA A 284 29.39 -12.61 -8.58
CA ALA A 284 29.92 -13.85 -9.11
C ALA A 284 29.82 -15.00 -8.11
N HIS A 285 30.09 -14.75 -6.83
CA HIS A 285 29.94 -15.76 -5.77
C HIS A 285 28.48 -16.20 -5.58
N ILE A 286 27.56 -15.23 -5.44
CA ILE A 286 26.14 -15.49 -5.25
C ILE A 286 25.57 -16.21 -6.48
N GLY A 287 25.85 -15.72 -7.68
CA GLY A 287 25.36 -16.29 -8.94
C GLY A 287 25.90 -17.70 -9.20
N SER A 288 27.18 -17.96 -8.89
CA SER A 288 27.76 -19.31 -9.02
C SER A 288 27.08 -20.30 -8.06
N SER A 289 26.78 -19.85 -6.84
CA SER A 289 26.08 -20.66 -5.83
C SER A 289 24.64 -20.97 -6.27
N PHE A 290 23.96 -19.99 -6.85
CA PHE A 290 22.63 -20.17 -7.46
C PHE A 290 22.65 -21.26 -8.52
N PHE A 291 23.51 -21.16 -9.55
CA PHE A 291 23.52 -22.13 -10.64
C PHE A 291 23.99 -23.52 -10.20
N LEU A 292 24.91 -23.61 -9.23
CA LEU A 292 25.28 -24.90 -8.63
C LEU A 292 24.07 -25.59 -8.01
N LYS A 293 23.20 -24.84 -7.35
CA LYS A 293 21.97 -25.33 -6.73
C LYS A 293 20.86 -25.61 -7.75
N ALA A 294 20.74 -24.77 -8.78
CA ALA A 294 19.77 -24.95 -9.86
C ALA A 294 20.01 -26.26 -10.64
N LEU A 295 21.27 -26.70 -10.76
CA LEU A 295 21.62 -28.00 -11.36
C LEU A 295 21.11 -29.22 -10.56
N ASP A 296 20.64 -29.04 -9.33
CA ASP A 296 20.01 -30.11 -8.55
C ASP A 296 18.54 -30.35 -9.01
N VAL A 297 17.94 -29.44 -9.77
CA VAL A 297 16.58 -29.58 -10.33
C VAL A 297 16.67 -30.20 -11.73
N PRO A 298 16.12 -31.42 -11.96
CA PRO A 298 16.33 -32.15 -13.22
C PRO A 298 15.92 -31.39 -14.49
N VAL A 299 14.77 -30.70 -14.46
CA VAL A 299 14.26 -29.93 -15.61
C VAL A 299 15.19 -28.76 -15.94
N ILE A 300 15.62 -28.01 -14.92
CA ILE A 300 16.53 -26.87 -15.09
C ILE A 300 17.91 -27.35 -15.53
N LYS A 301 18.41 -28.45 -14.93
CA LYS A 301 19.67 -29.09 -15.34
C LYS A 301 19.64 -29.42 -16.83
N ASN A 302 18.56 -30.01 -17.33
CA ASN A 302 18.47 -30.37 -18.74
C ASN A 302 18.54 -29.11 -19.63
N ILE A 303 17.78 -28.06 -19.32
CA ILE A 303 17.80 -26.80 -20.07
C ILE A 303 19.22 -26.18 -20.05
N LEU A 304 19.84 -26.09 -18.87
CA LEU A 304 21.17 -25.51 -18.71
C LEU A 304 22.27 -26.32 -19.40
N MET A 305 22.18 -27.65 -19.42
CA MET A 305 23.22 -28.52 -19.96
C MET A 305 23.08 -28.82 -21.45
N PHE A 306 21.84 -28.80 -21.99
CA PHE A 306 21.58 -29.15 -23.39
C PHE A 306 21.26 -27.92 -24.25
N ASP A 307 20.45 -26.99 -23.74
CA ASP A 307 19.98 -25.85 -24.53
C ASP A 307 20.84 -24.60 -24.32
N LEU A 308 21.29 -24.36 -23.08
CA LEU A 308 22.00 -23.14 -22.66
C LEU A 308 23.45 -23.37 -22.22
N TYR A 309 24.06 -24.48 -22.66
CA TYR A 309 25.40 -24.88 -22.22
C TYR A 309 26.45 -23.78 -22.45
N PHE A 310 26.47 -23.19 -23.63
CA PHE A 310 27.46 -22.17 -24.00
C PHE A 310 27.24 -20.86 -23.25
N ASP A 311 25.99 -20.48 -23.01
CA ASP A 311 25.67 -19.31 -22.18
C ASP A 311 26.12 -19.53 -20.73
N LEU A 312 25.91 -20.74 -20.18
CA LEU A 312 26.32 -21.05 -18.82
C LEU A 312 27.85 -21.12 -18.69
N GLN A 313 28.51 -21.62 -19.74
CA GLN A 313 29.96 -21.57 -19.85
C GLN A 313 30.47 -20.12 -19.90
N SER A 314 29.82 -19.23 -20.66
CA SER A 314 30.15 -17.81 -20.76
C SER A 314 30.02 -17.09 -19.42
N PHE A 315 28.92 -17.34 -18.70
CA PHE A 315 28.75 -16.87 -17.32
C PHE A 315 29.91 -17.34 -16.45
N CYS A 316 30.26 -18.63 -16.48
CA CYS A 316 31.35 -19.17 -15.68
C CYS A 316 32.67 -18.44 -15.98
N MET A 317 33.01 -18.22 -17.24
CA MET A 317 34.25 -17.53 -17.62
C MET A 317 34.28 -16.09 -17.11
N THR A 318 33.15 -15.40 -17.13
CA THR A 318 33.01 -14.01 -16.65
C THR A 318 33.11 -13.91 -15.13
N ALA A 319 32.63 -14.94 -14.43
CA ALA A 319 32.55 -15.04 -12.98
C ALA A 319 33.75 -15.74 -12.32
N LEU A 320 34.86 -15.95 -13.05
CA LEU A 320 36.09 -16.48 -12.46
C LEU A 320 36.73 -15.44 -11.51
N PRO A 321 37.34 -15.89 -10.39
CA PRO A 321 37.53 -17.29 -9.98
C PRO A 321 36.35 -17.96 -9.26
N GLN A 322 35.33 -17.20 -8.84
CA GLN A 322 34.25 -17.67 -7.95
C GLN A 322 33.41 -18.80 -8.57
N SER A 323 33.34 -18.89 -9.90
CA SER A 323 32.60 -19.92 -10.64
C SER A 323 33.37 -21.24 -10.85
N THR A 324 34.61 -21.39 -10.35
CA THR A 324 35.47 -22.54 -10.67
C THR A 324 34.80 -23.89 -10.40
N ALA A 325 34.12 -24.05 -9.26
CA ALA A 325 33.42 -25.29 -8.91
C ALA A 325 32.27 -25.60 -9.88
N LEU A 326 31.50 -24.57 -10.28
CA LEU A 326 30.45 -24.71 -11.28
C LEU A 326 31.04 -25.12 -12.63
N PHE A 327 32.09 -24.44 -13.09
CA PHE A 327 32.76 -24.73 -14.35
C PHE A 327 33.33 -26.16 -14.40
N GLN A 328 33.90 -26.65 -13.31
CA GLN A 328 34.36 -28.04 -13.20
C GLN A 328 33.19 -29.03 -13.27
N LYS A 329 32.08 -28.76 -12.58
CA LYS A 329 30.86 -29.58 -12.64
C LYS A 329 30.30 -29.65 -14.07
N LEU A 330 30.33 -28.54 -14.82
CA LEU A 330 29.89 -28.51 -16.23
C LEU A 330 30.79 -29.35 -17.15
N LYS A 331 32.10 -29.36 -16.91
CA LYS A 331 33.05 -30.18 -17.67
C LYS A 331 32.87 -31.68 -17.42
N ALA A 332 32.52 -32.07 -16.19
CA ALA A 332 32.38 -33.47 -15.81
C ALA A 332 31.07 -34.14 -16.26
N ILE A 333 30.07 -33.35 -16.68
CA ILE A 333 28.76 -33.86 -17.14
C ILE A 333 28.76 -34.15 -18.65
N LYS A 334 29.77 -33.67 -19.40
CA LYS A 334 30.02 -34.04 -20.80
C LYS A 334 31.04 -35.18 -20.89
#